data_AF-A0A916QMV8-F1
#
_entry.id   AF-A0A916QMV8-F1
#
_cell.length_a   1.000
_cell.length_b   1.000
_cell.length_c   1.000
_cell.angle_alpha   90.00
_cell.angle_beta   90.00
_cell.angle_gamma   90.00
#
_symmetry.space_group_name_H-M   'P 1'
#
loop_
_entity.id
_entity.type
_entity.pdbx_description
1 polymer ?
#
loop_
_entity_poly.entity_id
_entity_poly.type
_entity_poly.pdbx_seq_one_letter_code
_entity_poly.pdbx_strand_id
1 'polypeptide(L)'
;MIFTSLKSGELVNHNFPAPRGAFLFPKIREGSRYIQELRFLGLWQTLFPRKLETDNQYVAQTPAIAMKIFEKLAEINRDKNSKLVVVYLPIRSDYYGNESDFWRQYLQVELEKRNIIYLDLIAEFRKIIPNEKVERVFLEGDGHYSVFGNEFFANLLYEKLLYLPEVAVILQ
;
A
#
# COMPACT_ATOMS: atom_id res chain seq x y z
N MET A 1 -16.42 -6.02 -5.25
CA MET A 1 -15.18 -5.70 -5.99
C MET A 1 -15.44 -4.41 -6.76
N ILE A 2 -14.75 -3.32 -6.43
CA ILE A 2 -14.90 -2.01 -7.07
C ILE A 2 -13.78 -1.90 -8.10
N PHE A 3 -14.12 -1.67 -9.37
CA PHE A 3 -13.15 -1.38 -10.41
C PHE A 3 -13.19 0.12 -10.71
N THR A 4 -12.07 0.81 -10.48
CA THR A 4 -11.88 2.23 -10.82
C THR A 4 -11.21 2.34 -12.18
N SER A 5 -11.81 3.10 -13.10
CA SER A 5 -11.22 3.46 -14.39
C SER A 5 -10.89 4.96 -14.44
N LEU A 6 -10.03 5.37 -15.36
CA LEU A 6 -9.80 6.80 -15.65
C LEU A 6 -10.63 7.23 -16.86
N LYS A 7 -11.43 8.29 -16.69
CA LYS A 7 -12.08 8.98 -17.80
C LYS A 7 -11.74 10.47 -17.70
N SER A 8 -11.09 11.01 -18.72
CA SER A 8 -10.68 12.43 -18.77
C SER A 8 -9.82 12.90 -17.58
N GLY A 9 -9.02 12.02 -16.98
CA GLY A 9 -8.16 12.35 -15.84
C GLY A 9 -8.83 12.26 -14.46
N GLU A 10 -10.10 11.86 -14.40
CA GLU A 10 -10.84 11.64 -13.16
C GLU A 10 -11.12 10.15 -12.91
N LEU A 11 -11.18 9.76 -11.63
CA LEU A 11 -11.55 8.41 -11.22
C LEU A 11 -13.06 8.22 -11.39
N VAL A 12 -13.45 7.30 -12.26
CA VAL A 12 -14.85 6.90 -12.45
C VAL A 12 -15.09 5.55 -11.78
N ASN A 13 -16.08 5.51 -10.88
CA ASN A 13 -16.54 4.27 -10.27
C ASN A 13 -17.56 3.59 -11.21
N HIS A 14 -17.20 2.42 -11.73
CA HIS A 14 -18.17 1.57 -12.42
C HIS A 14 -18.84 0.64 -11.40
N ASN A 15 -20.00 1.05 -10.90
CA ASN A 15 -20.89 0.18 -10.13
C ASN A 15 -21.49 -0.89 -11.06
N PHE A 16 -20.84 -2.05 -11.19
CA PHE A 16 -21.51 -3.25 -11.68
C PHE A 16 -22.48 -3.77 -10.60
N PRO A 17 -23.71 -4.19 -10.96
CA PRO A 17 -24.70 -4.61 -9.98
C PRO A 17 -24.18 -5.81 -9.18
N ALA A 18 -24.17 -5.68 -7.84
CA ALA A 18 -23.87 -6.78 -6.95
C ALA A 18 -24.88 -7.92 -7.18
N PRO A 19 -24.45 -9.21 -7.21
CA PRO A 19 -25.37 -10.34 -7.26
C PRO A 19 -26.38 -10.23 -6.11
N ARG A 20 -27.65 -10.02 -6.45
CA ARG A 20 -28.74 -9.97 -5.47
C ARG A 20 -29.26 -11.38 -5.23
N GLY A 21 -29.23 -11.82 -3.96
CA GLY A 21 -30.16 -12.84 -3.47
C GLY A 21 -29.53 -14.14 -2.99
N ALA A 22 -29.09 -14.15 -1.72
CA ALA A 22 -29.44 -15.14 -0.69
C ALA A 22 -28.37 -15.08 0.40
N PHE A 23 -28.71 -14.46 1.53
CA PHE A 23 -28.28 -14.74 2.91
C PHE A 23 -28.51 -13.46 3.73
N LEU A 24 -29.72 -13.40 4.27
CA LEU A 24 -30.30 -12.31 5.04
C LEU A 24 -29.60 -12.14 6.40
N PHE A 25 -29.25 -10.89 6.73
CA PHE A 25 -28.86 -10.38 8.05
C PHE A 25 -30.00 -10.56 9.10
N PRO A 26 -29.72 -10.59 10.42
CA PRO A 26 -29.61 -9.32 11.18
C PRO A 26 -28.61 -9.34 12.35
N LYS A 27 -27.64 -8.41 12.34
CA LYS A 27 -27.22 -7.63 13.52
C LYS A 27 -26.31 -6.48 13.09
N ILE A 28 -26.93 -5.32 12.85
CA ILE A 28 -26.25 -4.03 12.75
C ILE A 28 -25.96 -3.59 14.18
N ARG A 29 -24.76 -3.86 14.66
CA ARG A 29 -24.15 -3.16 15.80
C ARG A 29 -22.65 -3.46 15.80
N GLU A 30 -21.91 -2.74 14.96
CA GLU A 30 -20.46 -2.46 15.08
C GLU A 30 -20.00 -1.61 13.89
N GLY A 31 -20.53 -0.39 13.81
CA GLY A 31 -20.18 0.60 12.78
C GLY A 31 -18.90 1.39 13.06
N SER A 32 -17.95 0.85 13.82
CA SER A 32 -16.68 1.54 14.15
C SER A 32 -15.43 0.67 13.98
N ARG A 33 -15.59 -0.58 13.53
CA ARG A 33 -14.48 -1.56 13.48
C ARG A 33 -14.02 -1.96 12.08
N TYR A 34 -14.46 -1.21 11.05
CA TYR A 34 -14.13 -1.44 9.63
C TYR A 34 -13.30 -0.31 8.99
N ILE A 35 -12.79 0.64 9.78
CA ILE A 35 -11.85 1.68 9.30
C ILE A 35 -10.38 1.27 9.54
N GLN A 36 -10.15 0.13 10.18
CA GLN A 36 -8.80 -0.43 10.30
C GLN A 36 -8.45 -1.19 9.02
N GLU A 37 -7.37 -0.73 8.39
CA GLU A 37 -6.61 -1.44 7.34
C GLU A 37 -7.15 -1.35 5.90
N LEU A 38 -7.01 -0.17 5.30
CA LEU A 38 -6.81 -0.07 3.86
C LEU A 38 -5.39 -0.55 3.50
N ARG A 39 -5.12 -1.86 3.65
CA ARG A 39 -3.96 -2.53 3.04
C ARG A 39 -4.18 -2.65 1.53
N PHE A 40 -4.16 -1.52 0.82
CA PHE A 40 -4.37 -1.49 -0.62
C PHE A 40 -3.25 -2.19 -1.43
N LEU A 41 -2.06 -2.36 -0.83
CA LEU A 41 -0.90 -2.94 -1.52
C LEU A 41 -0.85 -4.48 -1.45
N GLY A 42 -1.39 -5.11 -0.40
CA GLY A 42 -1.44 -6.57 -0.27
C GLY A 42 -2.43 -7.26 -1.23
N LEU A 43 -3.46 -6.53 -1.66
CA LEU A 43 -4.41 -6.97 -2.69
C LEU A 43 -3.82 -6.94 -4.10
N TRP A 44 -2.77 -6.15 -4.34
CA TRP A 44 -2.22 -5.96 -5.67
C TRP A 44 -1.40 -7.16 -6.16
N GLN A 45 -0.67 -7.83 -5.26
CA GLN A 45 0.06 -9.06 -5.57
C GLN A 45 -0.85 -10.28 -5.78
N THR A 46 -2.03 -10.31 -5.15
CA THR A 46 -3.03 -11.36 -5.37
C THR A 46 -3.82 -11.15 -6.66
N LEU A 47 -3.97 -9.91 -7.13
CA LEU A 47 -4.69 -9.59 -8.37
C LEU A 47 -3.82 -9.71 -9.63
N PHE A 48 -2.49 -9.68 -9.52
CA PHE A 48 -1.59 -9.76 -10.67
C PHE A 48 -0.40 -10.73 -10.46
N PRO A 49 -0.64 -12.04 -10.28
CA PRO A 49 0.43 -13.04 -10.31
C PRO A 49 1.01 -13.18 -11.73
N ARG A 50 2.34 -13.35 -11.80
CA ARG A 50 3.20 -13.46 -12.99
C ARG A 50 2.60 -14.20 -14.20
N LYS A 51 2.19 -13.43 -15.22
CA LYS A 51 2.50 -13.58 -16.67
C LYS A 51 1.61 -12.56 -17.41
N LEU A 52 2.05 -11.32 -17.53
CA LEU A 52 1.41 -10.39 -18.45
C LEU A 52 2.05 -10.59 -19.81
N GLU A 53 1.43 -11.45 -20.61
CA GLU A 53 1.57 -11.39 -22.06
C GLU A 53 1.26 -9.96 -22.50
N THR A 54 2.21 -9.41 -23.24
CA THR A 54 2.30 -8.05 -23.73
C THR A 54 1.22 -7.73 -24.76
N ASP A 55 -0.02 -7.50 -24.30
CA ASP A 55 -1.03 -6.86 -25.17
C ASP A 55 -2.16 -6.10 -24.43
N ASN A 56 -1.92 -5.60 -23.21
CA ASN A 56 -2.98 -4.95 -22.44
C ASN A 56 -2.71 -3.47 -22.14
N GLN A 57 -3.48 -2.60 -22.81
CA GLN A 57 -3.61 -1.16 -22.52
C GLN A 57 -3.91 -0.84 -21.03
N TYR A 58 -4.36 -1.82 -20.24
CA TYR A 58 -4.58 -1.72 -18.80
C TYR A 58 -3.27 -1.61 -17.99
N VAL A 59 -2.18 -2.24 -18.43
CA VAL A 59 -0.87 -2.16 -17.75
C VAL A 59 -0.32 -0.73 -17.88
N ALA A 60 -0.54 -0.08 -19.03
CA ALA A 60 -0.11 1.29 -19.28
C ALA A 60 -0.88 2.34 -18.45
N GLN A 61 -2.13 2.06 -18.06
CA GLN A 61 -2.96 2.99 -17.26
C GLN A 61 -2.79 2.83 -15.74
N THR A 62 -2.18 1.73 -15.31
CA THR A 62 -2.05 1.38 -13.90
C THR A 62 -1.35 2.46 -13.06
N PRO A 63 -0.20 3.02 -13.48
CA PRO A 63 0.51 4.02 -12.68
C PRO A 63 -0.29 5.33 -12.53
N ALA A 64 -1.02 5.74 -13.58
CA ALA A 64 -1.86 6.93 -13.56
C ALA A 64 -3.06 6.78 -12.62
N ILE A 65 -3.68 5.60 -12.60
CA ILE A 65 -4.79 5.29 -11.68
C ILE A 65 -4.30 5.36 -10.24
N ALA A 66 -3.16 4.72 -9.93
CA ALA A 66 -2.58 4.75 -8.60
C ALA A 66 -2.30 6.19 -8.14
N MET A 67 -1.75 7.04 -9.03
CA MET A 67 -1.49 8.44 -8.69
C MET A 67 -2.77 9.22 -8.39
N LYS A 68 -3.83 9.02 -9.16
CA LYS A 68 -5.13 9.66 -8.88
C LYS A 68 -5.74 9.20 -7.57
N ILE A 69 -5.54 7.95 -7.17
CA ILE A 69 -5.96 7.44 -5.85
C ILE A 69 -5.18 8.17 -4.74
N PHE A 70 -3.85 8.27 -4.85
CA PHE A 70 -3.05 8.96 -3.84
C PHE A 70 -3.36 10.45 -3.76
N GLU A 71 -3.56 11.13 -4.89
CA GLU A 71 -4.02 12.52 -4.93
C GLU A 71 -5.35 12.69 -4.17
N LYS A 72 -6.33 11.81 -4.44
CA LYS A 72 -7.63 11.91 -3.77
C LYS A 72 -7.54 11.60 -2.28
N LEU A 73 -6.72 10.64 -1.89
CA LEU A 73 -6.48 10.34 -0.48
C LEU A 73 -5.78 11.50 0.23
N ALA A 74 -4.83 12.18 -0.42
CA ALA A 74 -4.15 13.34 0.13
C ALA A 74 -5.11 14.52 0.34
N GLU A 75 -6.01 14.76 -0.62
CA GLU A 75 -7.10 15.75 -0.50
C GLU A 75 -8.00 15.45 0.71
N ILE A 76 -8.51 14.21 0.80
CA ILE A 76 -9.38 13.78 1.92
C ILE A 76 -8.68 13.94 3.28
N ASN A 77 -7.38 13.62 3.36
CA ASN A 77 -6.62 13.77 4.60
C ASN A 77 -6.46 15.25 4.96
N ARG A 78 -6.14 16.11 3.98
CA ARG A 78 -6.02 17.56 4.21
C ARG A 78 -7.33 18.16 4.74
N ASP A 79 -8.46 17.78 4.17
CA ASP A 79 -9.79 18.23 4.60
C ASP A 79 -10.12 17.80 6.04
N LYS A 80 -9.53 16.69 6.48
CA LYS A 80 -9.65 16.16 7.85
C LYS A 80 -8.55 16.66 8.80
N ASN A 81 -7.71 17.59 8.36
CA ASN A 81 -6.52 18.03 9.10
C ASN A 81 -5.60 16.86 9.49
N SER A 82 -5.51 15.83 8.65
CA SER A 82 -4.58 14.71 8.77
C SER A 82 -3.56 14.71 7.63
N LYS A 83 -2.48 13.95 7.81
CA LYS A 83 -1.41 13.80 6.82
C LYS A 83 -1.45 12.41 6.22
N LEU A 84 -1.29 12.32 4.89
CA LEU A 84 -1.12 11.06 4.20
C LEU A 84 0.36 10.69 4.15
N VAL A 85 0.69 9.53 4.71
CA VAL A 85 2.01 8.87 4.55
C VAL A 85 1.80 7.56 3.81
N VAL A 86 2.51 7.38 2.71
CA VAL A 86 2.52 6.15 1.92
C VAL A 86 3.76 5.35 2.28
N VAL A 87 3.58 4.10 2.71
CA VAL A 87 4.69 3.23 3.12
C VAL A 87 4.77 2.03 2.18
N TYR A 88 5.95 1.77 1.63
CA TYR A 88 6.26 0.53 0.92
C TYR A 88 6.79 -0.50 1.92
N LEU A 89 5.94 -1.49 2.20
CA LEU A 89 6.25 -2.60 3.10
C LEU A 89 6.95 -3.73 2.30
N PRO A 90 8.18 -4.14 2.67
CA PRO A 90 8.92 -5.15 1.93
C PRO A 90 8.25 -6.52 1.98
N ILE A 91 8.27 -7.23 0.86
CA ILE A 91 8.01 -8.68 0.83
C ILE A 91 9.32 -9.47 0.82
N ARG A 92 9.27 -10.78 0.99
CA ARG A 92 10.48 -11.61 1.13
C ARG A 92 11.36 -11.56 -0.11
N SER A 93 10.78 -11.60 -1.32
CA SER A 93 11.56 -11.47 -2.56
C SER A 93 12.25 -10.11 -2.70
N ASP A 94 11.70 -9.03 -2.12
CA ASP A 94 12.37 -7.71 -2.11
C ASP A 94 13.66 -7.71 -1.30
N TYR A 95 13.94 -8.71 -0.48
CA TYR A 95 15.22 -8.77 0.21
C TYR A 95 16.35 -9.15 -0.76
N TYR A 96 16.09 -10.07 -1.67
CA TYR A 96 17.10 -10.68 -2.54
C TYR A 96 17.13 -10.11 -3.97
N GLY A 97 15.98 -9.63 -4.45
CA GLY A 97 15.78 -9.18 -5.82
C GLY A 97 15.40 -7.71 -5.92
N ASN A 98 15.23 -7.22 -7.14
CA ASN A 98 14.95 -5.81 -7.45
C ASN A 98 13.68 -5.67 -8.31
N GLU A 99 12.79 -6.66 -8.28
CA GLU A 99 11.58 -6.72 -9.09
C GLU A 99 10.61 -5.56 -8.78
N SER A 100 10.66 -5.03 -7.56
CA SER A 100 9.85 -3.89 -7.12
C SER A 100 10.47 -2.52 -7.45
N ASP A 101 11.73 -2.46 -7.92
CA ASP A 101 12.46 -1.19 -8.08
C ASP A 101 11.77 -0.20 -9.00
N PHE A 102 11.18 -0.67 -10.10
CA PHE A 102 10.40 0.18 -11.01
C PHE A 102 9.30 0.92 -10.24
N TRP A 103 8.50 0.19 -9.47
CA TRP A 103 7.39 0.78 -8.72
C TRP A 103 7.87 1.67 -7.60
N ARG A 104 8.91 1.27 -6.86
CA ARG A 104 9.49 2.07 -5.76
C ARG A 104 10.01 3.41 -6.25
N GLN A 105 10.81 3.39 -7.32
CA GLN A 105 11.37 4.59 -7.93
C GLN A 105 10.29 5.48 -8.54
N TYR A 106 9.32 4.88 -9.24
CA TYR A 106 8.17 5.62 -9.78
C TYR A 106 7.36 6.30 -8.67
N LEU A 107 7.03 5.57 -7.60
CA LEU A 107 6.26 6.11 -6.46
C LEU A 107 7.03 7.21 -5.74
N GLN A 108 8.33 7.03 -5.48
CA GLN A 108 9.18 8.06 -4.87
C GLN A 108 9.07 9.37 -5.64
N VAL A 109 9.32 9.34 -6.95
CA VAL A 109 9.32 10.55 -7.79
C VAL A 109 7.92 11.18 -7.87
N GLU A 110 6.88 10.38 -8.08
CA GLU A 110 5.54 10.92 -8.31
C GLU A 110 4.85 11.42 -7.04
N LEU A 111 5.09 10.79 -5.89
CA LEU A 111 4.55 11.23 -4.61
C LEU A 111 5.27 12.47 -4.09
N GLU A 112 6.59 12.57 -4.29
CA GLU A 112 7.37 13.75 -3.95
C GLU A 112 6.87 15.00 -4.70
N LYS A 113 6.64 14.91 -6.02
CA LYS A 113 6.03 15.99 -6.82
C LYS A 113 4.70 16.51 -6.26
N ARG A 114 3.99 15.67 -5.50
CA ARG A 114 2.66 15.96 -4.94
C ARG A 114 2.71 16.35 -3.47
N ASN A 115 3.90 16.47 -2.89
CA ASN A 115 4.12 16.67 -1.45
C ASN A 115 3.42 15.58 -0.61
N ILE A 116 3.42 14.34 -1.09
CA ILE A 116 2.94 13.18 -0.33
C ILE A 116 4.17 12.46 0.20
N ILE A 117 4.20 12.23 1.52
CA ILE A 117 5.32 11.55 2.17
C ILE A 117 5.33 10.09 1.71
N TYR A 118 6.46 9.64 1.18
CA TYR A 118 6.70 8.25 0.81
C TYR A 118 7.86 7.69 1.63
N LEU A 119 7.63 6.54 2.27
CA LEU A 119 8.62 5.80 3.05
C LEU A 119 8.83 4.43 2.42
N ASP A 120 10.06 4.17 1.99
CA ASP A 120 10.50 2.87 1.51
C ASP A 120 11.38 2.23 2.57
N LEU A 121 11.02 1.02 3.03
CA LEU A 121 11.72 0.32 4.11
C LEU A 121 12.70 -0.75 3.61
N ILE A 122 12.81 -0.97 2.30
CA ILE A 122 13.63 -2.08 1.76
C ILE A 122 15.11 -1.86 2.03
N ALA A 123 15.61 -0.63 1.83
CA ALA A 123 17.04 -0.34 2.00
C ALA A 123 17.50 -0.60 3.45
N GLU A 124 16.72 -0.15 4.42
CA GLU A 124 16.95 -0.37 5.84
C GLU A 124 16.76 -1.83 6.22
N PHE A 125 15.76 -2.50 5.67
CA PHE A 125 15.55 -3.92 5.89
C PHE A 125 16.76 -4.75 5.46
N ARG A 126 17.26 -4.54 4.23
CA ARG A 126 18.47 -5.22 3.71
C ARG A 126 19.71 -4.88 4.52
N LYS A 127 19.80 -3.66 5.05
CA LYS A 127 20.94 -3.21 5.86
C LYS A 127 20.94 -3.80 7.26
N ILE A 128 19.79 -3.91 7.91
CA ILE A 128 19.67 -4.26 9.34
C ILE A 128 19.54 -5.77 9.54
N ILE A 129 18.77 -6.45 8.71
CA ILE A 129 18.54 -7.90 8.85
C ILE A 129 19.62 -8.64 8.06
N PRO A 130 20.43 -9.50 8.71
CA PRO A 130 21.35 -10.39 8.02
C PRO A 130 20.61 -11.45 7.19
N ASN A 131 21.21 -11.90 6.08
CA ASN A 131 20.63 -12.87 5.15
C ASN A 131 20.07 -14.11 5.87
N GLU A 132 20.80 -14.65 6.86
CA GLU A 132 20.42 -15.86 7.58
C GLU A 132 19.20 -15.70 8.51
N LYS A 133 18.75 -14.45 8.74
CA LYS A 133 17.58 -14.14 9.58
C LYS A 133 16.36 -13.72 8.77
N VAL A 134 16.46 -13.58 7.45
CA VAL A 134 15.36 -13.13 6.59
C VAL A 134 14.15 -14.04 6.70
N GLU A 135 14.34 -15.36 6.68
CA GLU A 135 13.24 -16.32 6.78
C GLU A 135 12.50 -16.25 8.13
N ARG A 136 13.06 -15.60 9.16
CA ARG A 136 12.36 -15.37 10.43
C ARG A 136 11.41 -14.18 10.38
N VAL A 137 11.60 -13.26 9.42
CA VAL A 137 10.77 -12.05 9.25
C VAL A 137 9.42 -12.39 8.64
N PHE A 138 9.37 -13.42 7.81
CA PHE A 138 8.17 -13.82 7.09
C PHE A 138 7.60 -15.13 7.63
N LEU A 139 6.28 -15.29 7.50
CA LEU A 139 5.63 -16.59 7.56
C LEU A 139 5.78 -17.29 6.21
N GLU A 140 5.32 -18.54 6.11
CA GLU A 140 5.31 -19.28 4.85
C GLU A 140 4.73 -18.43 3.70
N GLY A 141 5.51 -18.26 2.64
CA GLY A 141 5.18 -17.40 1.50
C GLY A 141 5.97 -16.10 1.47
N ASP A 142 5.50 -15.14 0.68
CA ASP A 142 6.27 -13.93 0.35
C ASP A 142 5.77 -12.67 1.08
N GLY A 143 4.49 -12.62 1.48
CA GLY A 143 3.84 -11.36 1.88
C GLY A 143 3.36 -11.24 3.32
N HIS A 144 3.38 -12.30 4.12
CA HIS A 144 2.92 -12.26 5.51
C HIS A 144 4.09 -12.22 6.47
N TYR A 145 4.10 -11.24 7.37
CA TYR A 145 5.12 -11.15 8.42
C TYR A 145 4.84 -12.10 9.58
N SER A 146 5.91 -12.64 10.16
CA SER A 146 5.85 -13.30 11.46
C SER A 146 5.62 -12.27 12.57
N VAL A 147 5.45 -12.71 13.82
CA VAL A 147 5.40 -11.79 14.98
C VAL A 147 6.67 -10.94 15.03
N PHE A 148 7.83 -11.57 14.85
CA PHE A 148 9.12 -10.88 14.78
C PHE A 148 9.19 -9.88 13.62
N GLY A 149 8.69 -10.24 12.44
CA GLY A 149 8.68 -9.33 11.29
C GLY A 149 7.77 -8.13 11.48
N ASN A 150 6.57 -8.33 12.05
CA ASN A 150 5.66 -7.23 12.36
C ASN A 150 6.29 -6.26 13.37
N GLU A 151 6.89 -6.78 14.45
CA GLU A 151 7.58 -5.97 15.45
C GLU A 151 8.75 -5.19 14.84
N PHE A 152 9.58 -5.87 14.03
CA PHE A 152 10.70 -5.25 13.33
C PHE A 152 10.25 -4.08 12.44
N PHE A 153 9.28 -4.30 11.55
CA PHE A 153 8.81 -3.25 10.63
C PHE A 153 8.03 -2.15 11.34
N ALA A 154 7.29 -2.46 12.41
CA ALA A 154 6.61 -1.45 13.21
C ALA A 154 7.61 -0.51 13.89
N ASN A 155 8.68 -1.05 14.50
CA ASN A 155 9.72 -0.25 15.13
C ASN A 155 10.48 0.59 14.10
N LEU A 156 10.89 -0.01 12.98
CA LEU A 156 11.56 0.70 11.90
C LEU A 156 10.70 1.84 11.33
N LEU A 157 9.40 1.59 11.12
CA LEU A 157 8.46 2.61 10.66
C LEU A 157 8.30 3.72 11.72
N TYR A 158 8.15 3.36 12.98
CA TYR A 158 8.02 4.33 14.07
C TYR A 158 9.23 5.27 14.14
N GLU A 159 10.45 4.72 14.09
CA GLU A 159 11.68 5.51 14.02
C GLU A 159 11.66 6.47 12.82
N LYS A 160 11.33 5.96 11.63
CA LYS A 160 11.25 6.77 10.41
C LYS A 160 10.23 7.92 10.54
N LEU A 161 9.08 7.66 11.15
CA LEU A 161 8.05 8.68 11.37
C LEU A 161 8.49 9.76 12.37
N LEU A 162 9.27 9.40 13.40
CA LEU A 162 9.82 10.38 14.34
C LEU A 162 10.86 11.33 13.71
N TYR A 163 11.56 10.88 12.67
CA TYR A 163 12.49 11.74 11.92
C TYR A 163 11.79 12.72 10.96
N LEU A 164 10.47 12.62 10.78
CA LEU A 164 9.68 13.55 9.98
C LEU A 164 9.11 14.64 10.91
N PRO A 165 9.62 15.89 10.89
CA PRO A 165 9.18 16.91 11.84
C PRO A 165 7.67 17.15 11.81
N GLU A 166 7.07 17.08 10.62
CA GLU A 166 5.64 17.28 10.43
C GLU A 166 4.75 16.12 10.92
N VAL A 167 5.33 14.95 11.16
CA VAL A 167 4.63 13.78 11.72
C VAL A 167 4.94 13.60 13.21
N ALA A 168 6.18 13.87 13.63
CA ALA A 168 6.62 13.72 15.01
C ALA A 168 5.75 14.51 16.00
N VAL A 169 5.31 15.72 15.62
CA VAL A 169 4.42 16.56 16.44
C VAL A 169 3.05 15.92 16.69
N ILE A 170 2.60 14.99 15.84
CA ILE A 170 1.32 14.28 15.97
C ILE A 170 1.46 13.04 16.87
N LEU A 171 2.67 12.47 16.99
CA LEU A 171 2.93 11.21 17.67
C LEU A 171 3.39 11.38 19.14
N GLN A 172 3.62 12.61 19.59
CA GLN A 172 3.98 12.98 20.97
C GLN A 172 2.75 13.46 21.75
#